data_AF-A0A849QC69-F1
#
_entry.id   AF-A0A849QC69-F1
#
_cell.length_a   1.000
_cell.length_b   1.000
_cell.length_c   1.000
_cell.angle_alpha   90.00
_cell.angle_beta   90.00
_cell.angle_gamma   90.00
#
_symmetry.space_group_name_H-M   'P 1'
#
loop_
_entity.id
_entity.type
_entity.pdbx_description
1 polymer ?
#
loop_
_entity_poly.entity_id
_entity_poly.type
_entity_poly.pdbx_seq_one_letter_code
_entity_poly.pdbx_strand_id
1 'polypeptide(L)'
;MPELVLEEDKKIWLDKVNRFGLETSSAIELKPYMEQNGGPVIMTGYSSDGCLFVSFNTKAKGTFDETKYINNIYEILNNKSTKLGVKDIPVVFEYESVPVEEETPGFTAISLLMVFLSLRRMR
;
A
#
# COMPACT_ATOMS: atom_id res chain seq x y z
N MET A 1 -5.22 17.36 -7.36
CA MET A 1 -5.45 16.43 -8.48
C MET A 1 -5.34 17.24 -9.76
N PRO A 2 -4.43 16.91 -10.68
CA PRO A 2 -4.34 17.63 -11.96
C PRO A 2 -5.63 17.44 -12.76
N GLU A 3 -6.09 18.52 -13.40
CA GLU A 3 -7.27 18.49 -14.25
C GLU A 3 -6.84 18.00 -15.65
N LEU A 4 -7.11 16.73 -15.95
CA LEU A 4 -6.71 16.08 -17.20
C LEU A 4 -7.84 16.24 -18.22
N VAL A 5 -7.60 17.04 -19.27
CA VAL A 5 -8.63 17.48 -20.23
C VAL A 5 -8.81 16.50 -21.40
N LEU A 6 -7.81 15.67 -21.72
CA LEU A 6 -7.81 14.71 -22.84
C LEU A 6 -7.32 13.31 -22.39
N GLU A 7 -7.83 12.24 -23.02
CA GLU A 7 -7.43 10.86 -22.71
C GLU A 7 -5.94 10.58 -22.99
N GLU A 8 -5.38 11.19 -24.03
CA GLU A 8 -3.95 11.08 -24.36
C GLU A 8 -3.08 11.71 -23.26
N ASP A 9 -3.49 12.86 -22.73
CA ASP A 9 -2.82 13.52 -21.60
C ASP A 9 -2.89 12.65 -20.34
N LYS A 10 -4.02 11.99 -20.11
CA LYS A 10 -4.18 11.03 -19.01
C LYS A 10 -3.22 9.84 -19.16
N LYS A 11 -3.08 9.28 -20.36
CA LYS A 11 -2.16 8.15 -20.60
C LYS A 11 -0.71 8.55 -20.37
N ILE A 12 -0.28 9.69 -20.91
CA ILE A 12 1.08 10.22 -20.72
C ILE A 12 1.33 10.50 -19.22
N TRP A 13 0.34 11.06 -18.54
CA TRP A 13 0.40 11.30 -17.11
C TRP A 13 0.58 10.00 -16.31
N LEU A 14 -0.24 8.99 -16.57
CA LEU A 14 -0.16 7.70 -15.89
C LEU A 14 1.17 7.00 -16.14
N ASP A 15 1.69 7.03 -17.36
CA ASP A 15 3.02 6.47 -17.66
C ASP A 15 4.13 7.13 -16.84
N LYS A 16 4.10 8.46 -16.74
CA LYS A 16 5.02 9.24 -15.90
C LYS A 16 4.92 8.87 -14.43
N VAL A 17 3.70 8.77 -13.88
CA VAL A 17 3.46 8.39 -12.48
C VAL A 17 3.91 6.95 -12.22
N ASN A 18 3.58 6.01 -13.10
CA ASN A 18 3.96 4.61 -12.99
C ASN A 18 5.47 4.46 -12.97
N ARG A 19 6.17 5.10 -13.91
CA ARG A 19 7.63 5.10 -13.96
C ARG A 19 8.23 5.66 -12.68
N PHE A 20 7.72 6.78 -12.19
CA PHE A 20 8.19 7.37 -10.94
C PHE A 20 7.92 6.47 -9.72
N GLY A 21 6.73 5.86 -9.64
CA GLY A 21 6.35 4.91 -8.60
C GLY A 21 7.26 3.68 -8.58
N LEU A 22 7.61 3.14 -9.75
CA LEU A 22 8.56 2.02 -9.85
C LEU A 22 9.95 2.39 -9.32
N GLU A 23 10.48 3.56 -9.70
CA GLU A 23 11.78 4.05 -9.24
C GLU A 23 11.81 4.37 -7.73
N THR A 24 10.67 4.75 -7.15
CA THR A 24 10.56 5.13 -5.74
C THR A 24 10.21 3.97 -4.82
N SER A 25 9.50 2.94 -5.28
CA SER A 25 9.12 1.77 -4.46
C SER A 25 10.31 1.01 -3.90
N SER A 26 11.46 1.06 -4.57
CA SER A 26 12.72 0.43 -4.13
C SER A 26 13.69 1.38 -3.41
N ALA A 27 13.26 2.62 -3.14
CA ALA A 27 14.10 3.63 -2.49
C ALA A 27 14.62 3.17 -1.13
N ILE A 28 15.95 3.08 -1.00
CA ILE A 28 16.62 2.74 0.26
C ILE A 28 16.24 3.75 1.36
N GLU A 29 16.04 5.01 0.99
CA GLU A 29 15.68 6.09 1.90
C GLU A 29 14.28 5.91 2.52
N LEU A 30 13.37 5.18 1.85
CA LEU A 30 12.03 4.88 2.39
C LEU A 30 12.05 3.68 3.35
N LYS A 31 13.07 2.81 3.30
CA LYS A 31 13.13 1.59 4.11
C LYS A 31 12.87 1.82 5.61
N PRO A 32 13.47 2.83 6.28
CA PRO A 32 13.25 3.03 7.72
C PRO A 32 11.81 3.34 8.11
N TYR A 33 10.98 3.77 7.15
CA TYR A 33 9.58 4.10 7.38
C TYR A 33 8.64 2.91 7.18
N MET A 34 9.11 1.85 6.52
CA MET A 34 8.31 0.65 6.22
C MET A 34 8.10 -0.22 7.46
N GLU A 35 6.94 -0.83 7.57
CA GLU A 35 6.53 -1.72 8.68
C GLU A 35 7.47 -2.90 8.87
N GLN A 36 7.93 -3.50 7.77
CA GLN A 36 8.94 -4.57 7.79
C GLN A 36 10.27 -4.17 8.48
N ASN A 37 10.53 -2.86 8.61
CA ASN A 37 11.71 -2.29 9.27
C ASN A 37 11.35 -1.54 10.56
N GLY A 38 10.14 -1.72 11.10
CA GLY A 38 9.68 -1.11 12.35
C GLY A 38 9.07 0.30 12.21
N GLY A 39 8.83 0.77 10.98
CA GLY A 39 8.13 2.03 10.74
C GLY A 39 6.60 1.88 10.61
N PRO A 40 5.83 2.98 10.44
CA PRO A 40 4.38 2.94 10.38
C PRO A 40 3.79 2.71 8.97
N VAL A 41 4.62 2.73 7.92
CA VAL A 41 4.15 2.63 6.52
C VAL A 41 3.99 1.17 6.12
N ILE A 42 2.80 0.77 5.71
CA ILE A 42 2.51 -0.60 5.24
C ILE A 42 2.72 -0.75 3.73
N MET A 43 2.48 0.32 2.97
CA MET A 43 2.53 0.28 1.52
C MET A 43 2.86 1.65 0.93
N THR A 44 3.55 1.62 -0.20
CA THR A 44 3.65 2.75 -1.13
C THR A 44 3.24 2.29 -2.52
N GLY A 45 2.63 3.16 -3.30
CA GLY A 45 2.17 2.80 -4.63
C GLY A 45 1.67 4.00 -5.44
N TYR A 46 0.95 3.69 -6.52
CA TYR A 46 0.33 4.67 -7.39
C TYR A 46 -1.07 4.24 -7.82
N SER A 47 -2.00 5.19 -7.93
CA SER A 47 -3.38 4.93 -8.31
C SER A 47 -3.63 5.09 -9.81
N SER A 48 -4.71 4.48 -10.32
CA SER A 48 -5.20 4.72 -11.68
C SER A 48 -5.65 6.16 -11.94
N ASP A 49 -5.75 6.96 -10.88
CA ASP A 49 -6.07 8.39 -10.93
C ASP A 49 -4.80 9.26 -11.07
N GLY A 50 -3.62 8.64 -11.10
CA GLY A 50 -2.35 9.32 -11.35
C GLY A 50 -1.79 10.04 -10.13
N CYS A 51 -1.99 9.47 -8.95
CA CYS A 51 -1.39 9.92 -7.70
C CYS A 51 -0.46 8.86 -7.14
N LEU A 52 0.58 9.27 -6.42
CA LEU A 52 1.27 8.37 -5.49
C LEU A 52 0.47 8.29 -4.19
N PHE A 53 0.53 7.15 -3.53
CA PHE A 53 0.01 6.99 -2.18
C PHE A 53 1.03 6.36 -1.24
N VAL A 54 0.96 6.77 0.01
CA VAL A 54 1.71 6.23 1.16
C VAL A 54 0.70 5.88 2.24
N SER A 55 0.58 4.59 2.52
CA SER A 55 -0.44 4.07 3.44
C SER A 55 0.21 3.73 4.78
N PHE A 56 -0.26 4.37 5.84
CA PHE A 56 0.11 4.06 7.22
C PHE A 56 -0.79 2.95 7.77
N ASN A 57 -0.24 2.09 8.63
CA ASN A 57 -1.06 1.13 9.35
C ASN A 57 -2.03 1.87 10.26
N THR A 58 -3.33 1.58 10.16
CA THR A 58 -4.35 2.12 11.08
C THR A 58 -4.01 1.81 12.55
N LYS A 59 -3.36 0.68 12.83
CA LYS A 59 -2.90 0.30 14.18
C LYS A 59 -1.77 1.18 14.72
N ALA A 60 -1.02 1.86 13.85
CA ALA A 60 0.05 2.78 14.23
C ALA A 60 -0.46 4.21 14.51
N LYS A 61 -1.76 4.47 14.36
CA LYS A 61 -2.32 5.81 14.59
C LYS A 61 -2.06 6.27 16.03
N GLY A 62 -1.40 7.42 16.17
CA GLY A 62 -1.02 8.00 17.47
C GLY A 62 0.24 7.38 18.10
N THR A 63 0.90 6.42 17.46
CA THR A 63 2.14 5.79 17.99
C THR A 63 3.43 6.43 17.47
N PHE A 64 3.33 7.42 16.58
CA PHE A 64 4.45 8.12 15.97
C PHE A 64 4.10 9.59 15.71
N ASP A 65 5.13 10.41 15.47
CA ASP A 65 4.98 11.80 15.05
C ASP A 65 4.61 11.87 13.56
N GLU A 66 3.30 11.89 13.29
CA GLU A 66 2.74 11.85 11.94
C GLU A 66 3.27 12.97 11.05
N THR A 67 3.27 14.20 11.54
CA THR A 67 3.76 15.38 10.80
C THR A 67 5.22 15.22 10.41
N LYS A 68 6.08 14.79 11.34
CA LYS A 68 7.50 14.56 11.06
C LYS A 68 7.71 13.48 10.01
N TYR A 69 6.95 12.38 10.09
CA TYR A 69 7.06 11.28 9.13
C TYR A 69 6.57 11.69 7.74
N ILE A 70 5.43 12.37 7.64
CA ILE A 70 4.90 12.89 6.38
C ILE A 70 5.93 13.83 5.73
N ASN A 71 6.47 14.78 6.48
CA ASN A 71 7.45 15.74 5.96
C ASN A 71 8.71 15.04 5.42
N ASN A 72 9.26 14.10 6.19
CA ASN A 72 10.47 13.39 5.77
C ASN A 72 10.23 12.52 4.53
N ILE A 73 9.11 11.78 4.48
CA ILE A 73 8.76 10.95 3.33
C ILE A 73 8.53 11.83 2.10
N TYR A 74 7.81 12.94 2.26
CA TYR A 74 7.59 13.89 1.18
C TYR A 74 8.91 14.48 0.66
N GLU A 75 9.85 14.83 1.53
CA GLU A 75 11.17 15.32 1.15
C GLU A 75 11.96 14.27 0.34
N ILE A 76 11.93 13.00 0.76
CA ILE A 76 12.56 11.90 0.02
C ILE A 76 11.97 11.79 -1.40
N LEU A 77 10.65 11.82 -1.52
CA LEU A 77 9.95 11.73 -2.80
C LEU A 77 10.26 12.97 -3.66
N ASN A 78 10.24 14.17 -3.10
CA ASN A 78 10.54 15.42 -3.80
C ASN A 78 12.00 15.49 -4.30
N ASN A 79 12.95 14.98 -3.50
CA ASN A 79 14.35 14.91 -3.90
C ASN A 79 14.55 13.93 -5.06
N LYS A 80 13.82 12.80 -5.08
CA LYS A 80 13.85 11.85 -6.20
C LYS A 80 13.18 12.39 -7.44
N SER A 81 12.03 13.06 -7.30
CA SER A 81 11.30 13.65 -8.43
C SER A 81 12.18 14.69 -9.14
N THR A 82 12.87 15.54 -8.36
CA THR A 82 13.83 16.52 -8.87
C THR A 82 14.97 15.86 -9.66
N LYS A 83 15.57 14.79 -9.13
CA LYS A 83 16.66 14.04 -9.82
C LYS A 83 16.21 13.39 -11.12
N LEU A 84 14.96 12.91 -11.17
CA LEU A 84 14.38 12.26 -12.34
C LEU A 84 13.76 13.25 -13.34
N GLY A 85 13.79 14.55 -13.07
CA GLY A 85 13.16 15.57 -13.91
C GLY A 85 11.63 15.51 -13.92
N VAL A 86 11.05 14.86 -12.91
CA VAL A 86 9.62 14.64 -12.76
C VAL A 86 9.07 15.70 -11.81
N LYS A 87 8.09 16.47 -12.26
CA LYS A 87 7.42 17.51 -11.45
C LYS A 87 5.92 17.24 -11.30
N ASP A 88 5.35 17.83 -10.27
CA ASP A 88 3.90 17.98 -10.05
C ASP A 88 3.13 16.68 -9.79
N ILE A 89 3.81 15.59 -9.41
CA ILE A 89 3.12 14.36 -9.01
C ILE A 89 2.50 14.56 -7.62
N PRO A 90 1.17 14.43 -7.48
CA PRO A 90 0.51 14.50 -6.19
C PRO A 90 0.80 13.24 -5.36
N VAL A 91 0.98 13.44 -4.06
CA VAL A 91 1.18 12.37 -3.08
C VAL A 91 0.04 12.42 -2.07
N VAL A 92 -0.59 11.28 -1.84
CA VAL A 92 -1.66 11.11 -0.85
C VAL A 92 -1.11 10.30 0.32
N PHE A 93 -1.34 10.80 1.54
CA PHE A 93 -1.05 10.07 2.77
C PHE A 93 -2.37 9.61 3.35
N GLU A 94 -2.47 8.31 3.65
CA GLU A 94 -3.71 7.70 4.10
C GLU A 94 -3.47 6.63 5.15
N TYR A 95 -4.54 6.21 5.82
CA TYR A 95 -4.54 5.08 6.75
C TYR A 95 -5.25 3.90 6.10
N GLU A 96 -4.64 2.73 6.20
CA GLU A 96 -5.21 1.49 5.69
C GLU A 96 -5.09 0.39 6.75
N SER A 97 -6.03 -0.57 6.72
CA SER A 97 -6.01 -1.75 7.58
C SER A 97 -5.51 -2.94 6.79
N VAL A 98 -4.51 -3.65 7.30
CA VAL A 98 -4.12 -4.95 6.74
C VAL A 98 -5.21 -5.96 7.11
N PRO A 99 -5.85 -6.65 6.13
CA PRO A 99 -6.83 -7.69 6.44
C PRO A 99 -6.17 -8.76 7.30
N VAL A 100 -6.79 -9.06 8.43
CA VAL A 100 -6.39 -10.21 9.26
C VAL A 100 -6.96 -11.44 8.56
N GLU A 101 -6.10 -12.37 8.15
CA GLU A 101 -6.58 -13.70 7.76
C GLU A 101 -7.28 -14.30 8.98
N GLU A 102 -8.63 -14.30 8.97
CA GLU A 102 -9.36 -15.12 9.90
C GLU A 102 -9.03 -16.57 9.56
N GLU A 103 -8.39 -17.28 10.48
CA GLU A 103 -8.29 -18.73 10.42
C GLU A 103 -9.72 -19.30 10.47
N THR A 104 -10.41 -19.34 9.33
CA THR A 104 -11.60 -20.16 9.21
C THR A 104 -11.11 -21.58 9.47
N PRO A 105 -11.63 -22.32 10.48
CA PRO A 105 -11.27 -23.71 10.65
C PRO A 105 -11.64 -24.42 9.35
N GLY A 106 -10.60 -24.75 8.57
CA GLY A 106 -10.75 -25.26 7.23
C GLY A 106 -11.64 -26.50 7.21
N PHE A 107 -12.15 -26.83 6.03
CA PHE A 107 -13.04 -27.94 5.70
C PHE A 107 -12.76 -29.31 6.36
N THR A 108 -11.65 -29.50 7.08
CA THR A 108 -11.31 -30.71 7.83
C THR A 108 -12.25 -30.99 8.99
N ALA A 109 -12.62 -30.02 9.84
CA ALA A 109 -13.37 -30.31 11.07
C ALA A 109 -14.81 -30.78 10.79
N ILE A 110 -15.52 -30.07 9.89
CA ILE A 110 -16.89 -30.44 9.49
C ILE A 110 -16.87 -31.70 8.61
N SER A 111 -15.89 -31.86 7.71
CA SER A 111 -15.78 -33.08 6.90
C SER A 111 -15.42 -34.31 7.75
N LEU A 112 -14.56 -34.17 8.77
CA LEU A 112 -14.28 -35.23 9.75
C LEU A 112 -15.55 -35.60 10.51
N LEU A 113 -16.32 -34.61 10.99
CA LEU A 113 -17.60 -34.85 11.66
C LEU A 113 -18.58 -35.60 10.74
N MET A 114 -18.71 -35.20 9.49
CA MET A 114 -19.56 -35.86 8.49
C MET A 114 -19.10 -37.30 8.21
N VAL A 115 -17.79 -37.56 8.15
CA VAL A 115 -17.24 -38.92 8.00
C VAL A 115 -17.56 -39.78 9.23
N PHE A 116 -17.38 -39.27 10.45
CA PHE A 116 -17.75 -40.00 11.67
C PHE A 116 -19.25 -40.28 11.77
N LEU A 117 -20.09 -39.30 11.41
CA LEU A 117 -21.54 -39.47 11.38
C LEU A 117 -21.99 -40.49 10.32
N SER A 118 -21.32 -40.52 9.17
CA SER A 118 -21.57 -41.51 8.11
C SER A 118 -21.15 -42.92 8.53
N LEU A 119 -20.01 -43.06 9.21
CA LEU A 119 -19.54 -44.35 9.73
C LEU A 119 -20.41 -44.90 10.87
N ARG A 120 -21.00 -44.02 11.70
CA ARG A 120 -21.91 -44.43 12.79
C ARG A 120 -23.28 -44.90 12.30
N ARG A 121 -23.68 -44.52 11.08
CA ARG A 121 -24.94 -44.92 10.45
C ARG A 121 -24.86 -46.29 9.76
N MET A 122 -23.65 -46.81 9.56
CA MET A 122 -23.36 -48.09 8.91
C MET A 122 -23.13 -49.25 9.89
N ARG A 123 -23.33 -49.02 11.20
CA ARG A 123 -23.22 -50.04 12.26
C ARG A 123 -24.56 -50.26 12.95
#